data_AF-A0A822HNJ2-F1
#
_entry.id   AF-A0A822HNJ2-F1
#
_cell.length_a   1.000
_cell.length_b   1.000
_cell.length_c   1.000
_cell.angle_alpha   90.00
_cell.angle_beta   90.00
_cell.angle_gamma   90.00
#
_symmetry.space_group_name_H-M   'P 1'
#
loop_
_entity.id
_entity.type
_entity.pdbx_description
1 polymer ?
#
loop_
_entity_poly.entity_id
_entity_poly.type
_entity_poly.pdbx_seq_one_letter_code
_entity_poly.pdbx_strand_id
1 'polypeptide(L)'
;EQREDLVRVLFAVELAHWFFIDFYCEDYNDLHVCNIKEFAQQIFLHCPFLRDYVHNLDIILSRWRGYKLSVPTYGAVLLDPTYEHVLLVRGFYNRESWGFPKGK
;
A
#
# COMPACT_ATOMS: atom_id res chain seq x y z
N GLU A 1 -11.13 19.82 3.08
CA GLU A 1 -10.06 19.33 3.98
C GLU A 1 -9.32 18.09 3.47
N GLN A 2 -9.92 16.90 3.32
CA GLN A 2 -9.14 15.69 2.92
C GLN A 2 -8.54 15.71 1.50
N ARG A 3 -9.13 16.47 0.56
CA ARG A 3 -8.70 16.50 -0.86
C ARG A 3 -7.44 17.34 -1.13
N GLU A 4 -7.01 18.15 -0.17
CA GLU A 4 -5.85 19.05 -0.34
C GLU A 4 -4.54 18.40 0.13
N ASP A 5 -4.63 17.36 0.97
CA ASP A 5 -3.47 16.58 1.41
C ASP A 5 -3.24 15.40 0.45
N LEU A 6 -2.29 15.58 -0.46
CA LEU A 6 -1.91 14.55 -1.44
C LEU A 6 -1.41 13.25 -0.79
N VAL A 7 -0.87 13.30 0.44
CA VAL A 7 -0.48 12.11 1.19
C VAL A 7 -1.73 11.32 1.61
N ARG A 8 -2.79 11.99 2.04
CA ARG A 8 -4.08 11.35 2.34
C ARG A 8 -4.74 10.77 1.10
N VAL A 9 -4.70 11.49 -0.02
CA VAL A 9 -5.19 10.99 -1.31
C VAL A 9 -4.48 9.68 -1.68
N LEU A 10 -3.16 9.59 -1.50
CA LEU A 10 -2.42 8.38 -1.83
C LEU A 10 -2.80 7.15 -0.99
N PHE A 11 -3.30 7.31 0.24
CA PHE A 11 -3.90 6.17 0.98
C PHE A 11 -5.19 5.67 0.32
N ALA A 12 -6.04 6.57 -0.20
CA ALA A 12 -7.21 6.17 -0.96
C ALA A 12 -6.84 5.52 -2.30
N VAL A 13 -5.81 6.04 -2.98
CA VAL A 13 -5.26 5.43 -4.21
C VAL A 13 -4.69 4.04 -3.93
N GLU A 14 -4.00 3.83 -2.81
CA GLU A 14 -3.52 2.51 -2.40
C GLU A 14 -4.69 1.54 -2.17
N LEU A 15 -5.74 1.95 -1.46
CA LEU A 15 -6.94 1.11 -1.30
C LEU A 15 -7.60 0.76 -2.64
N ALA A 16 -7.69 1.73 -3.54
CA ALA A 16 -8.23 1.51 -4.88
C ALA A 16 -7.33 0.56 -5.71
N HIS A 17 -6.01 0.62 -5.53
CA HIS A 17 -5.06 -0.28 -6.19
C HIS A 17 -5.24 -1.73 -5.70
N TRP A 18 -5.35 -1.94 -4.38
CA TRP A 18 -5.66 -3.26 -3.83
C TRP A 18 -7.00 -3.78 -4.33
N PHE A 19 -8.04 -2.93 -4.34
CA PHE A 19 -9.34 -3.31 -4.89
C PHE A 19 -9.25 -3.69 -6.38
N PHE A 20 -8.47 -2.95 -7.17
CA PHE A 20 -8.24 -3.26 -8.58
C PHE A 20 -7.58 -4.63 -8.76
N ILE A 21 -6.54 -4.94 -7.99
CA ILE A 21 -5.86 -6.24 -8.08
C ILE A 21 -6.79 -7.37 -7.61
N ASP A 22 -7.40 -7.21 -6.44
CA ASP A 22 -8.13 -8.29 -5.78
C ASP A 22 -9.48 -8.60 -6.46
N PHE A 23 -10.13 -7.61 -7.09
CA PHE A 23 -11.48 -7.80 -7.64
C PHE A 23 -11.57 -7.63 -9.16
N TYR A 24 -10.71 -6.84 -9.80
CA TYR A 24 -10.79 -6.66 -11.27
C TYR A 24 -9.78 -7.52 -12.02
N CYS A 25 -8.53 -7.62 -11.54
CA CYS A 25 -7.55 -8.46 -12.21
C CYS A 25 -7.84 -9.97 -12.05
N GLU A 26 -8.54 -10.38 -10.99
CA GLU A 26 -9.00 -11.77 -10.86
C GLU A 26 -10.10 -12.12 -11.87
N ASP A 27 -11.02 -11.20 -12.15
CA ASP A 27 -12.19 -11.44 -13.01
C ASP A 27 -11.91 -11.21 -14.51
N TYR A 28 -10.93 -10.37 -14.86
CA TYR A 28 -10.64 -9.99 -16.24
C TYR A 28 -9.17 -10.24 -16.60
N ASN A 29 -8.91 -11.40 -17.23
CA ASN A 29 -7.57 -11.85 -17.64
C ASN A 29 -6.81 -10.89 -18.60
N ASP A 30 -7.52 -9.95 -19.23
CA ASP A 30 -6.92 -8.98 -20.16
C ASP A 30 -6.37 -7.73 -19.45
N LEU A 31 -6.65 -7.56 -18.15
CA LEU A 31 -6.17 -6.41 -17.38
C LEU A 31 -4.72 -6.62 -16.94
N HIS A 32 -3.87 -5.66 -17.27
CA HIS A 32 -2.47 -5.65 -16.85
C HIS A 32 -2.37 -5.29 -15.35
N VAL A 33 -1.90 -6.24 -14.53
CA VAL A 33 -1.52 -5.97 -13.14
C VAL A 33 -0.35 -4.97 -13.15
N CYS A 34 -0.58 -3.80 -12.58
CA CYS A 34 0.41 -2.73 -12.50
C CYS A 34 0.85 -2.48 -11.06
N ASN A 35 2.01 -1.88 -10.87
CA ASN A 35 2.48 -1.49 -9.55
C ASN A 35 1.79 -0.19 -9.07
N ILE A 36 1.92 0.13 -7.77
CA ILE A 36 1.25 1.30 -7.18
C ILE A 36 1.65 2.63 -7.84
N LYS A 37 2.86 2.75 -8.41
CA LYS A 37 3.30 3.97 -9.09
C LYS A 37 2.57 4.13 -10.42
N GLU A 38 2.53 3.08 -11.23
CA GLU A 38 1.80 3.04 -12.50
C GLU A 38 0.31 3.29 -12.29
N PHE A 39 -0.28 2.62 -11.30
CA PHE A 39 -1.68 2.82 -10.93
C PHE A 39 -1.96 4.26 -10.50
N ALA A 40 -1.15 4.82 -9.61
CA ALA A 40 -1.29 6.20 -9.17
C ALA A 40 -1.14 7.19 -10.34
N GLN A 41 -0.25 6.94 -11.29
CA GLN A 41 -0.10 7.78 -12.48
C GLN A 41 -1.38 7.82 -13.31
N GLN A 42 -2.02 6.67 -13.54
CA GLN A 42 -3.30 6.61 -14.25
C GLN A 42 -4.38 7.39 -13.49
N ILE A 43 -4.53 7.17 -12.18
CA ILE A 43 -5.51 7.90 -11.37
C ILE A 43 -5.28 9.42 -11.44
N PHE A 44 -4.03 9.88 -11.34
CA PHE A 44 -3.71 11.31 -11.40
C PHE A 44 -4.07 11.91 -12.77
N LEU A 45 -3.85 11.19 -13.87
CA LEU A 45 -4.22 11.67 -15.21
C LEU A 45 -5.75 11.75 -15.41
N HIS A 46 -6.48 10.79 -14.86
CA HIS A 46 -7.94 10.67 -15.02
C HIS A 46 -8.75 11.54 -14.06
N CYS A 47 -8.21 11.90 -12.88
CA CYS A 47 -8.87 12.78 -11.93
C CYS A 47 -8.48 14.26 -12.17
N PRO A 48 -9.42 15.14 -12.58
CA PRO A 48 -9.09 16.52 -12.95
C PRO A 48 -8.32 17.31 -11.88
N PHE A 49 -8.67 17.13 -10.60
CA PHE A 49 -8.01 17.83 -9.49
C PHE A 49 -6.62 17.29 -9.12
N LEU A 50 -6.22 16.13 -9.67
CA LEU A 50 -4.91 15.51 -9.44
C LEU A 50 -3.96 15.69 -10.62
N ARG A 51 -4.49 16.00 -11.81
CA ARG A 51 -3.76 16.05 -13.07
C ARG A 51 -2.56 16.98 -13.01
N ASP A 52 -2.72 18.15 -12.40
CA ASP A 52 -1.65 19.13 -12.28
C ASP A 52 -0.49 18.63 -11.41
N TYR A 53 -0.68 17.61 -10.58
CA TYR A 53 0.36 17.06 -9.71
C TYR A 53 1.12 15.88 -10.31
N VAL A 54 0.72 15.38 -11.50
CA VAL A 54 1.32 14.17 -12.10
C VAL A 54 2.82 14.30 -12.34
N HIS A 55 3.30 15.51 -12.68
CA HIS A 55 4.72 15.79 -12.90
C HIS A 55 5.55 15.68 -11.61
N ASN A 56 4.91 15.82 -10.44
CA ASN A 56 5.53 15.70 -9.13
C ASN A 56 5.25 14.34 -8.46
N LEU A 57 4.64 13.39 -9.16
CA LEU A 57 4.15 12.14 -8.57
C LEU A 57 5.23 11.38 -7.80
N ASP A 58 6.47 11.32 -8.32
CA ASP A 58 7.58 10.66 -7.64
C ASP A 58 7.92 11.29 -6.28
N ILE A 59 7.89 12.62 -6.19
CA ILE A 59 8.12 13.36 -4.94
C ILE A 59 6.96 13.09 -3.96
N ILE A 60 5.72 13.10 -4.46
CA ILE A 60 4.52 12.88 -3.65
C ILE A 60 4.50 11.44 -3.10
N LEU A 61 4.82 10.44 -3.94
CA LEU A 61 4.96 9.04 -3.54
C LEU A 61 6.07 8.86 -2.50
N SER A 62 7.20 9.56 -2.65
CA SER A 62 8.29 9.54 -1.69
C SER A 62 7.85 10.09 -0.32
N ARG A 63 7.16 11.24 -0.31
CA ARG A 63 6.60 11.83 0.93
C ARG A 63 5.58 10.91 1.59
N TRP A 64 4.70 10.31 0.80
CA TRP A 64 3.71 9.36 1.30
C TRP A 64 4.37 8.12 1.91
N ARG A 65 5.39 7.55 1.26
CA ARG A 65 6.19 6.45 1.83
C ARG A 65 6.87 6.86 3.13
N GLY A 66 7.48 8.05 3.18
CA GLY A 66 8.10 8.59 4.39
C GLY A 66 7.11 8.74 5.54
N TYR A 67 5.94 9.33 5.28
CA TYR A 67 4.86 9.41 6.26
C TYR A 67 4.40 8.01 6.69
N LYS A 68 4.19 7.10 5.73
CA LYS A 68 3.79 5.72 6.00
C LYS A 68 4.81 5.02 6.91
N LEU A 69 6.11 5.26 6.77
CA LEU A 69 7.12 4.68 7.68
C LEU A 69 7.07 5.28 9.11
N SER A 70 6.62 6.52 9.27
CA SER A 70 6.51 7.18 10.58
C SER A 70 5.29 6.77 11.41
N VAL A 71 4.26 6.20 10.79
CA VAL A 71 3.05 5.77 11.52
C VAL A 71 3.43 4.59 12.43
N PRO A 72 3.17 4.69 13.75
CA PRO A 72 3.43 3.61 14.69
C PRO A 72 2.77 2.31 14.26
N THR A 73 3.40 1.18 14.60
CA THR A 73 2.80 -0.14 14.38
C THR A 73 2.70 -0.88 15.70
N TYR A 74 1.60 -1.59 15.88
CA TYR A 74 1.35 -2.43 17.04
C TYR A 74 1.20 -3.87 16.58
N GLY A 75 1.57 -4.80 17.45
CA GLY A 75 1.56 -6.22 17.12
C GLY A 75 1.67 -7.06 18.37
N ALA A 76 1.84 -8.37 18.17
CA ALA A 76 1.94 -9.33 19.25
C ALA A 76 3.07 -10.33 19.00
N VAL A 77 3.70 -10.76 20.08
CA VAL A 77 4.55 -11.96 20.11
C VAL A 77 3.70 -13.08 20.68
N LEU A 78 3.36 -14.05 19.84
CA LEU A 78 2.53 -15.19 20.22
C LEU A 78 3.46 -16.36 20.50
N LEU A 79 3.45 -16.84 21.74
CA LEU A 79 4.22 -18.01 22.19
C LEU A 79 3.31 -19.23 22.31
N ASP A 80 3.88 -20.41 22.18
CA ASP A 80 3.22 -21.65 22.59
C ASP A 80 3.23 -21.81 24.12
N PRO A 81 2.41 -22.72 24.70
CA PRO A 81 2.33 -22.89 26.16
C PRO A 81 3.64 -23.34 26.83
N THR A 82 4.59 -23.90 26.07
CA THR A 82 5.91 -24.29 26.59
C THR A 82 6.91 -23.13 26.56
N TYR A 83 6.58 -22.02 25.89
CA TYR A 83 7.44 -20.86 25.67
C TYR A 83 8.71 -21.16 24.86
N GLU A 84 8.67 -22.17 23.99
CA GLU A 84 9.82 -22.59 23.15
C GLU A 84 9.69 -22.10 21.71
N HIS A 85 8.47 -21.85 21.24
CA HIS A 85 8.20 -21.45 19.85
C HIS A 85 7.44 -20.12 19.78
N VAL A 86 7.63 -19.43 18.66
CA VAL A 86 6.90 -18.19 18.34
C VAL A 86 6.25 -18.26 16.97
N LEU A 87 5.10 -17.61 16.82
CA LEU A 87 4.45 -17.43 15.53
C LEU A 87 5.07 -16.25 14.76
N LEU A 88 5.55 -16.53 13.55
CA LEU A 88 6.02 -15.53 12.60
C LEU A 88 5.17 -15.59 11.32
N VAL A 89 5.01 -14.44 10.67
CA VAL A 89 4.35 -14.29 9.38
C VAL A 89 5.35 -13.90 8.31
N ARG A 90 5.07 -14.28 7.07
CA ARG A 90 5.88 -13.97 5.89
C ARG A 90 5.00 -13.38 4.79
N GLY A 91 5.50 -12.34 4.13
CA GLY A 91 4.80 -11.73 3.01
C GLY A 91 4.65 -12.70 1.82
N PHE A 92 3.52 -12.64 1.12
CA PHE A 92 3.27 -13.47 -0.05
C PHE A 92 4.23 -13.13 -1.21
N TYR A 93 4.42 -11.83 -1.48
CA TYR A 93 5.32 -11.31 -2.50
C TYR A 93 6.74 -11.04 -1.98
N ASN A 94 6.89 -10.61 -0.72
CA ASN A 94 8.21 -10.44 -0.09
C ASN A 94 8.54 -11.67 0.78
N ARG A 95 9.19 -12.66 0.17
CA ARG A 95 9.40 -14.01 0.72
C ARG A 95 10.69 -14.19 1.53
N GLU A 96 11.52 -13.16 1.63
CA GLU A 96 12.86 -13.26 2.23
C GLU A 96 12.89 -12.96 3.73
N SER A 97 11.85 -12.33 4.28
CA SER A 97 11.82 -11.90 5.67
C SER A 97 10.61 -12.45 6.43
N TRP A 98 10.87 -13.00 7.62
CA TRP A 98 9.87 -13.37 8.62
C TRP A 98 9.79 -12.29 9.69
N GLY A 99 8.60 -12.02 10.21
CA GLY A 99 8.41 -11.08 11.29
C GLY A 99 7.19 -11.39 12.15
N PHE A 100 7.08 -10.73 13.31
CA PHE A 100 5.91 -10.84 14.16
C PHE A 100 4.67 -10.21 13.50
N PRO A 101 3.46 -10.75 13.76
CA PRO A 101 2.23 -10.16 13.29
C PRO A 101 2.06 -8.75 13.88
N LYS A 102 2.00 -7.75 13.00
CA LYS A 102 1.86 -6.34 13.35
C LYS A 102 1.17 -5.57 12.23
N GLY A 103 0.56 -4.44 12.59
CA GLY A 103 -0.11 -3.54 11.68
C GLY A 103 0.03 -2.09 12.12
N LYS A 104 -0.29 -1.18 11.20
CA LYS A 104 -0.46 0.25 11.48
C LYS A 104 -1.78 0.48 12.19
#